data_AF-A0A6F8XR71-F1
#
_entry.id   AF-A0A6F8XR71-F1
#
_cell.length_a   1.000
_cell.length_b   1.000
_cell.length_c   1.000
_cell.angle_alpha   90.00
_cell.angle_beta   90.00
_cell.angle_gamma   90.00
#
_symmetry.space_group_name_H-M   'P 1'
#
loop_
_entity.id
_entity.type
_entity.pdbx_description
1 polymer ?
#
loop_
_entity_poly.entity_id
_entity_poly.type
_entity_poly.pdbx_seq_one_letter_code
_entity_poly.pdbx_strand_id
1 'polypeptide(L)'
;MKVDRGGAGTHRWGSVAELVPGPVPAGAAARQLLVLAIVLFVAAAGVAAFGSFLGLVVAMGGLASLIASGQREGARRRPGRILAPGFDREAPDYCLLAAPEDRNALGAALNIGKRICRTLPSLAGMVDTDAAERLLASALFDLAKVLQHRQDVRTLLIELRRQRHRGLPADSPAARKLMAQRDRLKQALSDLDAEVARRLGELEATAVASENFMREREIHQVTSRVDQTLASLAPTPLPGTPDSGLELADEIAAVLAAYRELNERYGAPG
;
A
#
# COMPACT_ATOMS: atom_id res chain seq x y z
N MET A 1 7.97 -23.90 27.85
CA MET A 1 6.53 -24.02 27.57
C MET A 1 6.33 -23.75 26.07
N LYS A 2 5.86 -24.76 25.31
CA LYS A 2 5.92 -24.78 23.83
C LYS A 2 4.66 -24.11 23.28
N VAL A 3 4.82 -22.91 22.74
CA VAL A 3 3.74 -22.11 22.14
C VAL A 3 3.77 -22.38 20.63
N ASP A 4 2.70 -22.98 20.10
CA ASP A 4 2.49 -23.12 18.66
C ASP A 4 2.25 -21.73 18.04
N ARG A 5 3.21 -21.27 17.24
CA ARG A 5 3.20 -19.95 16.61
C ARG A 5 2.27 -19.96 15.40
N GLY A 6 1.09 -19.34 15.53
CA GLY A 6 0.50 -18.65 14.38
C GLY A 6 1.47 -17.54 13.98
N GLY A 7 2.00 -17.59 12.76
CA GLY A 7 2.92 -16.55 12.29
C GLY A 7 2.20 -15.21 12.26
N ALA A 8 2.64 -14.23 13.04
CA ALA A 8 2.19 -12.85 12.91
C ALA A 8 3.29 -12.09 12.16
N GLY A 9 2.92 -11.37 11.11
CA GLY A 9 3.82 -10.40 10.49
C GLY A 9 3.87 -9.18 11.39
N THR A 10 5.07 -8.80 11.85
CA THR A 10 5.27 -7.56 12.60
C THR A 10 5.94 -6.54 11.70
N HIS A 11 5.26 -5.45 11.41
CA HIS A 11 5.86 -4.28 10.78
C HIS A 11 5.91 -3.14 11.79
N ARG A 12 7.13 -2.65 12.06
CA ARG A 12 7.37 -1.59 13.03
C ARG A 12 7.70 -0.29 12.31
N TRP A 13 6.93 0.74 12.62
CA TRP A 13 7.05 2.12 12.13
C TRP A 13 7.27 3.02 13.35
N GLY A 14 8.53 3.21 13.75
CA GLY A 14 8.85 3.88 15.02
C GLY A 14 8.23 3.16 16.24
N SER A 15 7.28 3.82 16.90
CA SER A 15 6.51 3.27 18.04
C SER A 15 5.31 2.42 17.63
N VAL A 16 4.86 2.50 16.38
CA VAL A 16 3.66 1.78 15.93
C VAL A 16 4.05 0.39 15.41
N ALA A 17 3.43 -0.64 15.97
CA ALA A 17 3.58 -2.01 15.49
C ALA A 17 2.25 -2.50 14.91
N GLU A 18 2.25 -2.81 13.62
CA GLU A 18 1.14 -3.52 13.01
C GLU A 18 1.29 -5.01 13.30
N LEU A 19 0.27 -5.58 13.94
CA LEU A 19 0.15 -7.02 14.19
C LEU A 19 -0.89 -7.58 13.22
N VAL A 20 -0.43 -8.07 12.07
CA VAL A 20 -1.30 -8.79 11.15
C VAL A 20 -1.27 -10.27 11.54
N PRO A 21 -2.41 -10.89 11.90
CA PRO A 21 -2.45 -12.34 12.05
C PRO A 21 -2.12 -12.95 10.69
N GLY A 22 -0.95 -13.57 10.58
CA GLY A 22 -0.55 -14.23 9.34
C GLY A 22 -1.40 -15.48 9.11
N PRO A 23 -1.37 -16.01 7.88
CA PRO A 23 -2.03 -17.27 7.59
C PRO A 23 -1.51 -18.32 8.58
N VAL A 24 -2.40 -18.86 9.42
CA VAL A 24 -2.09 -20.04 10.21
C VAL A 24 -1.57 -21.07 9.21
N PRO A 25 -0.35 -21.59 9.37
CA PRO A 25 0.21 -22.52 8.40
C PRO A 25 -0.78 -23.67 8.26
N ALA A 26 -1.42 -23.77 7.09
CA ALA A 26 -2.36 -24.83 6.77
C ALA A 26 -1.70 -26.22 6.86
N GLY A 27 -0.37 -26.28 7.00
CA GLY A 27 0.43 -27.50 6.95
C GLY A 27 0.21 -28.51 8.08
N ALA A 28 -0.33 -28.16 9.24
CA ALA A 28 -0.57 -29.16 10.29
C ALA A 28 -1.93 -29.85 10.11
N ALA A 29 -3.01 -29.06 10.03
CA ALA A 29 -4.37 -29.57 9.87
C ALA A 29 -4.62 -30.13 8.46
N ALA A 30 -4.10 -29.51 7.40
CA ALA A 30 -4.24 -30.05 6.04
C ALA A 30 -3.44 -31.34 5.85
N ARG A 31 -2.26 -31.48 6.51
CA ARG A 31 -1.48 -32.72 6.47
C ARG A 31 -2.17 -33.83 7.27
N GLN A 32 -2.79 -33.52 8.40
CA GLN A 32 -3.63 -34.48 9.13
C GLN A 32 -4.87 -34.91 8.35
N LEU A 33 -5.57 -33.96 7.72
CA LEU A 33 -6.72 -34.26 6.85
C LEU A 33 -6.31 -35.08 5.61
N LEU A 34 -5.16 -34.78 5.02
CA LEU A 34 -4.61 -35.53 3.90
C LEU A 34 -4.21 -36.96 4.30
N VAL A 35 -3.57 -37.13 5.46
CA VAL A 35 -3.27 -38.46 6.01
C VAL A 35 -4.56 -39.23 6.29
N LEU A 36 -5.56 -38.60 6.91
CA LEU A 36 -6.85 -39.23 7.19
C LEU A 36 -7.57 -39.64 5.90
N ALA A 37 -7.55 -38.78 4.87
CA ALA A 37 -8.14 -39.05 3.57
C ALA A 37 -7.45 -40.22 2.87
N ILE A 38 -6.11 -40.31 2.93
CA ILE A 38 -5.35 -41.45 2.39
C ILE A 38 -5.70 -42.74 3.14
N VAL A 39 -5.76 -42.71 4.48
CA VAL A 39 -6.12 -43.90 5.28
C VAL A 39 -7.53 -44.38 4.94
N LEU A 40 -8.50 -43.47 4.85
CA LEU A 40 -9.88 -43.78 4.45
C LEU A 40 -9.95 -44.34 3.03
N PHE A 41 -9.17 -43.79 2.11
CA PHE A 41 -9.12 -44.27 0.72
C PHE A 41 -8.54 -45.70 0.64
N VAL A 42 -7.45 -45.97 1.36
CA VAL A 42 -6.83 -47.32 1.43
C VAL A 42 -7.79 -48.32 2.07
N ALA A 43 -8.47 -47.95 3.16
CA ALA A 43 -9.48 -48.79 3.80
C ALA A 43 -10.66 -49.09 2.86
N ALA A 44 -11.16 -48.08 2.14
CA ALA A 44 -12.24 -48.25 1.17
C ALA A 44 -11.83 -49.13 -0.02
N ALA A 45 -10.60 -48.96 -0.54
CA ALA A 45 -10.06 -49.81 -1.60
C ALA A 45 -9.93 -51.29 -1.17
N GLY A 46 -9.52 -51.53 0.08
CA GLY A 46 -9.49 -52.87 0.66
C GLY A 46 -10.86 -53.53 0.77
N VAL A 47 -11.89 -52.77 1.17
CA VAL A 47 -13.28 -53.27 1.24
C VAL A 47 -13.87 -53.53 -0.16
N ALA A 48 -13.53 -52.69 -1.14
CA ALA A 48 -13.99 -52.87 -2.53
C ALA A 48 -13.41 -54.14 -3.18
N ALA A 49 -12.21 -54.58 -2.79
CA ALA A 49 -11.62 -55.85 -3.24
C ALA A 49 -12.44 -57.09 -2.82
N PHE A 50 -13.33 -56.96 -1.83
CA PHE A 50 -14.28 -58.01 -1.41
C PHE A 50 -15.66 -57.91 -2.10
N GLY A 51 -15.77 -57.15 -3.20
CA GLY A 51 -16.92 -57.21 -4.10
C GLY A 51 -18.15 -56.38 -3.70
N SER A 52 -18.04 -55.51 -2.69
CA SER A 52 -19.16 -54.67 -2.25
C SER A 52 -19.13 -53.27 -2.88
N PHE A 53 -19.95 -53.07 -3.92
CA PHE A 53 -20.15 -51.78 -4.60
C PHE A 53 -20.65 -50.67 -3.65
N LEU A 54 -21.33 -51.06 -2.56
CA LEU A 54 -21.88 -50.14 -1.57
C LEU A 54 -20.79 -49.38 -0.79
N GLY A 55 -19.60 -49.98 -0.61
CA GLY A 55 -18.47 -49.34 0.08
C GLY A 55 -17.90 -48.14 -0.68
N LEU A 56 -17.97 -48.17 -2.02
CA LEU A 56 -17.42 -47.13 -2.89
C LEU A 56 -18.28 -45.85 -2.86
N VAL A 57 -19.62 -46.01 -2.80
CA VAL A 57 -20.56 -44.88 -2.69
C VAL A 57 -20.40 -44.15 -1.35
N VAL A 58 -20.24 -44.89 -0.24
CA VAL A 58 -20.04 -44.31 1.09
C VAL A 58 -18.70 -43.56 1.19
N ALA A 59 -17.63 -44.10 0.59
CA ALA A 59 -16.31 -43.46 0.57
C ALA A 59 -16.31 -42.14 -0.23
N MET A 60 -16.94 -42.13 -1.41
CA MET A 60 -17.08 -40.93 -2.24
C MET A 60 -17.95 -39.86 -1.56
N GLY A 61 -19.05 -40.26 -0.91
CA GLY A 61 -19.91 -39.37 -0.13
C GLY A 61 -19.19 -38.74 1.07
N GLY A 62 -18.36 -39.52 1.77
CA GLY A 62 -17.53 -39.04 2.88
C GLY A 62 -16.50 -38.00 2.45
N LEU A 63 -15.85 -38.21 1.30
CA LEU A 63 -14.86 -37.27 0.75
C LEU A 63 -15.51 -35.94 0.32
N ALA A 64 -16.66 -36.01 -0.36
CA ALA A 64 -17.40 -34.81 -0.75
C ALA A 64 -17.90 -34.00 0.47
N SER A 65 -18.34 -34.70 1.52
CA SER A 65 -18.77 -34.07 2.78
C SER A 65 -17.62 -33.39 3.53
N LEU A 66 -16.42 -33.99 3.52
CA LEU A 66 -15.20 -33.40 4.11
C LEU A 66 -14.72 -32.14 3.36
N ILE A 67 -14.83 -32.12 2.03
CA ILE A 67 -14.50 -30.94 1.21
C ILE A 67 -15.52 -29.82 1.46
N ALA A 68 -16.81 -30.16 1.55
CA ALA A 68 -17.88 -29.20 1.82
C ALA A 68 -17.84 -28.65 3.25
N SER A 69 -17.48 -29.46 4.26
CA SER A 69 -17.32 -29.02 5.64
C SER A 69 -16.09 -28.12 5.81
N GLY A 70 -14.97 -28.45 5.16
CA GLY A 70 -13.75 -27.63 5.17
C GLY A 70 -13.95 -26.22 4.60
N GLN A 71 -14.78 -26.07 3.56
CA GLN A 71 -15.15 -24.75 3.03
C GLN A 71 -16.12 -23.97 3.94
N ARG A 72 -17.05 -24.66 4.62
CA ARG A 72 -17.97 -24.03 5.59
C ARG A 72 -17.29 -23.62 6.89
N GLU A 73 -16.27 -24.35 7.33
CA GLU A 73 -15.48 -24.00 8.52
C GLU A 73 -14.50 -22.86 8.26
N GLY A 74 -14.02 -22.67 7.02
CA GLY A 74 -13.31 -21.46 6.62
C GLY A 74 -14.12 -20.18 6.85
N ALA A 75 -15.44 -20.23 6.65
CA ALA A 75 -16.35 -19.12 6.92
C ALA A 75 -16.77 -18.99 8.41
N ARG A 76 -16.52 -20.01 9.24
CA ARG A 76 -16.84 -20.04 10.68
C ARG A 76 -15.60 -20.00 11.58
N ARG A 77 -14.42 -19.66 11.05
CA ARG A 77 -13.20 -19.47 11.86
C ARG A 77 -13.43 -18.32 12.83
N ARG A 78 -13.76 -18.68 14.08
CA ARG A 78 -13.76 -17.75 15.21
C ARG A 78 -12.37 -17.09 15.28
N PRO A 79 -12.32 -15.77 15.49
CA PRO A 79 -11.09 -14.99 15.43
C PRO A 79 -10.05 -15.57 16.39
N GLY A 80 -8.84 -15.80 15.86
CA GLY A 80 -7.68 -16.17 16.66
C GLY A 80 -7.45 -15.10 17.73
N ARG A 81 -7.33 -15.55 18.99
CA ARG A 81 -6.93 -14.71 20.10
C ARG A 81 -5.52 -14.20 19.80
N ILE A 82 -5.40 -12.93 19.40
CA ILE A 82 -4.10 -12.26 19.32
C ILE A 82 -3.69 -11.97 20.77
N LEU A 83 -2.75 -12.76 21.28
CA LEU A 83 -2.07 -12.47 22.54
C LEU A 83 -1.02 -11.40 22.25
N ALA A 84 -1.43 -10.13 22.24
CA ALA A 84 -0.49 -9.02 22.37
C ALA A 84 -0.17 -8.89 23.88
N PRO A 85 1.07 -9.18 24.32
CA PRO A 85 1.44 -9.01 25.72
C PRO A 85 1.21 -7.55 26.11
N GLY A 86 0.37 -7.29 27.12
CA GLY A 86 0.09 -5.93 27.59
C GLY A 86 -1.16 -5.26 27.01
N PHE A 87 -1.89 -5.89 26.08
CA PHE A 87 -3.12 -5.32 25.49
C PHE A 87 -4.14 -4.86 26.55
N ASP A 88 -4.31 -5.64 27.62
CA ASP A 88 -5.26 -5.32 28.70
C ASP A 88 -4.76 -4.18 29.62
N ARG A 89 -3.46 -3.86 29.62
CA ARG A 89 -2.85 -2.80 30.45
C ARG A 89 -2.67 -1.48 29.70
N GLU A 90 -2.47 -1.54 28.39
CA GLU A 90 -2.20 -0.41 27.50
C GLU A 90 -3.27 -0.29 26.40
N ALA A 91 -4.52 -0.63 26.73
CA ALA A 91 -5.66 -0.56 25.80
C ALA A 91 -5.79 0.75 24.98
N PRO A 92 -5.51 1.97 25.51
CA PRO A 92 -5.59 3.19 24.70
C PRO A 92 -4.52 3.29 23.59
N ASP A 93 -3.45 2.49 23.67
CA ASP A 93 -2.32 2.54 22.74
C ASP A 93 -2.45 1.51 21.59
N TYR A 94 -3.56 0.76 21.55
CA TYR A 94 -3.83 -0.21 20.50
C TYR A 94 -5.13 0.09 19.77
N CYS A 95 -5.12 -0.08 18.44
CA CYS A 95 -6.31 0.00 17.60
C CYS A 95 -6.59 -1.36 16.96
N LEU A 96 -7.80 -1.91 17.19
CA LEU A 96 -8.21 -3.19 16.63
C LEU A 96 -9.15 -2.98 15.43
N LEU A 97 -8.62 -3.23 14.23
CA LEU A 97 -9.40 -3.21 12.99
C LEU A 97 -9.77 -4.63 12.58
N ALA A 98 -11.05 -4.98 12.69
CA ALA A 98 -11.60 -6.27 12.31
C ALA A 98 -12.18 -6.25 10.89
N ALA A 99 -12.82 -5.15 10.49
CA ALA A 99 -13.44 -5.03 9.17
C ALA A 99 -12.39 -4.99 8.05
N PRO A 100 -12.56 -5.77 6.96
CA PRO A 100 -11.62 -5.79 5.85
C PRO A 100 -11.50 -4.44 5.15
N GLU A 101 -12.59 -3.66 5.06
CA GLU A 101 -12.59 -2.33 4.44
C GLU A 101 -11.70 -1.35 5.22
N ASP A 102 -11.77 -1.40 6.55
CA ASP A 102 -10.98 -0.54 7.44
C ASP A 102 -9.50 -0.94 7.42
N ARG A 103 -9.21 -2.25 7.36
CA ARG A 103 -7.84 -2.76 7.17
C ARG A 103 -7.25 -2.36 5.82
N ASN A 104 -8.03 -2.42 4.75
CA ASN A 104 -7.58 -1.99 3.42
C ASN A 104 -7.27 -0.49 3.39
N ALA A 105 -8.08 0.34 4.05
CA ALA A 105 -7.84 1.77 4.17
C ALA A 105 -6.55 2.07 4.95
N LEU A 106 -6.31 1.39 6.08
CA LEU A 106 -5.06 1.53 6.82
C LEU A 106 -3.86 1.03 5.99
N GLY A 107 -4.01 -0.10 5.28
CA GLY A 107 -2.98 -0.62 4.39
C GLY A 107 -2.59 0.35 3.27
N ALA A 108 -3.58 1.05 2.68
CA ALA A 108 -3.33 2.11 1.73
C ALA A 108 -2.54 3.27 2.37
N ALA A 109 -2.96 3.74 3.56
CA ALA A 109 -2.25 4.79 4.29
C ALA A 109 -0.80 4.41 4.62
N LEU A 110 -0.54 3.16 5.03
CA LEU A 110 0.80 2.65 5.29
C LEU A 110 1.66 2.61 4.03
N ASN A 111 1.07 2.34 2.86
CA ASN A 111 1.79 2.41 1.59
C ASN A 111 2.15 3.85 1.20
N ILE A 112 1.29 4.82 1.52
CA ILE A 112 1.61 6.24 1.36
C ILE A 112 2.71 6.65 2.34
N GLY A 113 2.62 6.24 3.61
CA GLY A 113 3.67 6.47 4.60
C GLY A 113 5.03 5.91 4.19
N LYS A 114 5.07 4.70 3.60
CA LYS A 114 6.29 4.12 2.99
C LYS A 114 6.91 5.04 1.93
N ARG A 115 6.09 5.66 1.08
CA ARG A 115 6.57 6.59 0.04
C ARG A 115 7.19 7.83 0.67
N ILE A 116 6.50 8.44 1.64
CA ILE A 116 7.01 9.60 2.40
C ILE A 116 8.36 9.25 3.04
N CYS A 117 8.45 8.15 3.80
CA CYS A 117 9.69 7.74 4.44
C CYS A 117 10.86 7.51 3.47
N ARG A 118 10.61 7.03 2.24
CA ARG A 118 11.67 6.89 1.22
C ARG A 118 12.26 8.23 0.78
N THR A 119 11.48 9.31 0.86
CA THR A 119 11.92 10.66 0.48
C THR A 119 12.54 11.45 1.64
N LEU A 120 12.35 11.03 2.89
CA LEU A 120 12.86 11.76 4.06
C LEU A 120 14.40 11.89 4.11
N PRO A 121 15.21 10.84 3.83
CA PRO A 121 16.68 10.96 3.92
C PRO A 121 17.26 12.01 2.98
N SER A 122 16.65 12.23 1.82
CA SER A 122 17.06 13.26 0.88
C SER A 122 16.64 14.69 1.25
N LEU A 123 15.74 14.81 2.23
CA LEU A 123 15.41 16.06 2.92
C LEU A 123 16.30 16.31 4.15
N ALA A 124 17.26 15.41 4.43
CA ALA A 124 18.19 15.59 5.53
C ALA A 124 18.95 16.91 5.37
N GLY A 125 18.98 17.70 6.45
CA GLY A 125 19.55 19.05 6.48
C GLY A 125 18.54 20.17 6.23
N MET A 126 17.32 19.87 5.76
CA MET A 126 16.21 20.83 5.67
C MET A 126 15.14 20.59 6.73
N VAL A 127 14.91 19.33 7.07
CA VAL A 127 13.93 18.90 8.06
C VAL A 127 14.59 17.92 9.04
N ASP A 128 14.17 17.98 10.30
CA ASP A 128 14.48 16.93 11.28
C ASP A 128 13.73 15.65 10.88
N THR A 129 14.47 14.69 10.32
CA THR A 129 13.93 13.43 9.81
C THR A 129 13.27 12.61 10.91
N ASP A 130 13.85 12.60 12.12
CA ASP A 130 13.32 11.81 13.24
C ASP A 130 12.00 12.41 13.74
N ALA A 131 11.89 13.75 13.78
CA ALA A 131 10.65 14.42 14.11
C ALA A 131 9.58 14.17 13.04
N ALA A 132 9.93 14.21 11.75
CA ALA A 132 9.01 13.93 10.66
C ALA A 132 8.48 12.48 10.70
N GLU A 133 9.34 11.50 10.98
CA GLU A 133 8.93 10.11 11.14
C GLU A 133 7.96 9.93 12.32
N ARG A 134 8.22 10.58 13.46
CA ARG A 134 7.31 10.55 14.62
C ARG A 134 5.95 11.16 14.30
N LEU A 135 5.92 12.29 13.58
CA LEU A 135 4.67 12.93 13.15
C LEU A 135 3.88 12.05 12.19
N LEU A 136 4.56 11.42 11.21
CA LEU A 136 3.92 10.48 10.30
C LEU A 136 3.35 9.26 11.03
N ALA A 137 4.10 8.69 11.97
CA ALA A 137 3.62 7.58 12.79
C ALA A 137 2.39 7.97 13.63
N SER A 138 2.39 9.18 14.22
CA SER A 138 1.22 9.72 14.93
C SER A 138 0.03 9.89 14.01
N ALA A 139 0.21 10.45 12.81
CA ALA A 139 -0.88 10.65 11.85
C ALA A 139 -1.51 9.31 11.41
N LEU A 140 -0.68 8.29 11.17
CA LEU A 140 -1.14 6.94 10.84
C LEU A 140 -1.89 6.30 12.01
N PHE A 141 -1.42 6.48 13.25
CA PHE A 141 -2.09 5.98 14.44
C PHE A 141 -3.43 6.68 14.69
N ASP A 142 -3.49 8.00 14.51
CA ASP A 142 -4.74 8.74 14.66
C ASP A 142 -5.74 8.36 13.55
N LEU A 143 -5.28 8.06 12.33
CA LEU A 143 -6.14 7.48 11.30
C LEU A 143 -6.69 6.11 11.72
N ALA A 144 -5.86 5.24 12.32
CA ALA A 144 -6.30 3.95 12.83
C ALA A 144 -7.39 4.09 13.92
N LYS A 145 -7.28 5.11 14.80
CA LYS A 145 -8.33 5.44 15.78
C LYS A 145 -9.65 5.84 15.12
N VAL A 146 -9.60 6.68 14.09
CA VAL A 146 -10.81 7.08 13.34
C VAL A 146 -11.46 5.86 12.68
N LEU A 147 -10.65 4.97 12.08
CA LEU A 147 -11.14 3.73 11.47
C LEU A 147 -11.77 2.78 12.51
N GLN A 148 -11.17 2.65 13.70
CA GLN A 148 -11.76 1.87 14.78
C GLN A 148 -13.10 2.45 15.23
N HIS A 149 -13.17 3.77 15.42
CA HIS A 149 -14.42 4.43 15.79
C HIS A 149 -15.51 4.24 14.72
N ARG A 150 -15.12 4.30 13.43
CA ARG A 150 -16.00 4.01 12.30
C ARG A 150 -16.57 2.58 12.37
N GLN A 151 -15.74 1.60 12.68
CA GLN A 151 -16.16 0.21 12.87
C GLN A 151 -17.15 0.05 14.04
N ASP A 152 -16.89 0.73 15.16
CA ASP A 152 -17.75 0.68 16.34
C ASP A 152 -19.14 1.24 16.02
N VAL A 153 -19.20 2.39 15.33
CA VAL A 153 -20.46 3.00 14.87
C VAL A 153 -21.22 2.07 13.90
N ARG A 154 -20.52 1.42 12.96
CA ARG A 154 -21.13 0.41 12.07
C ARG A 154 -21.70 -0.77 12.85
N THR A 155 -20.98 -1.24 13.86
CA THR A 155 -21.42 -2.35 14.72
C THR A 155 -22.70 -1.98 15.48
N LEU A 156 -22.74 -0.79 16.09
CA LEU A 156 -23.93 -0.27 16.75
C LEU A 156 -25.12 -0.13 15.78
N LEU A 157 -24.89 0.34 14.56
CA LEU A 157 -25.94 0.40 13.53
C LEU A 157 -26.49 -0.99 13.18
N ILE A 158 -25.64 -2.01 13.09
CA ILE A 158 -26.07 -3.40 12.85
C ILE A 158 -26.89 -3.91 14.03
N GLU A 159 -26.45 -3.66 15.27
CA GLU A 159 -27.16 -4.06 16.48
C GLU A 159 -28.56 -3.41 16.57
N LEU A 160 -28.66 -2.10 16.32
CA LEU A 160 -29.96 -1.41 16.30
C LEU A 160 -30.88 -1.92 15.18
N ARG A 161 -30.32 -2.27 14.01
CA ARG A 161 -31.10 -2.90 12.92
C ARG A 161 -31.65 -4.26 13.31
N ARG A 162 -30.90 -5.06 14.09
CA ARG A 162 -31.37 -6.37 14.59
C ARG A 162 -32.49 -6.26 15.61
N GLN A 163 -32.59 -5.14 16.33
CA GLN A 163 -33.70 -4.89 17.27
C GLN A 163 -34.99 -4.43 16.59
N ARG A 164 -34.95 -4.14 15.28
CA ARG A 164 -36.10 -3.66 14.52
C ARG A 164 -37.19 -4.74 14.50
N HIS A 165 -38.39 -4.39 14.96
CA HIS A 165 -39.64 -5.16 14.83
C HIS A 165 -39.81 -6.40 15.71
N ARG A 166 -39.42 -6.36 16.99
CA ARG A 166 -40.03 -7.25 18.00
C ARG A 166 -41.48 -6.84 18.33
N GLY A 167 -42.34 -6.77 17.32
CA GLY A 167 -43.80 -6.55 17.48
C GLY A 167 -44.25 -5.14 17.91
N LEU A 168 -43.35 -4.15 18.02
CA LEU A 168 -43.72 -2.78 18.40
C LEU A 168 -44.40 -2.02 17.25
N PRO A 169 -45.51 -1.30 17.52
CA PRO A 169 -46.11 -0.38 16.55
C PRO A 169 -45.12 0.71 16.12
N ALA A 170 -45.18 1.07 14.84
CA ALA A 170 -44.27 2.06 14.23
C ALA A 170 -44.35 3.44 14.92
N ASP A 171 -45.52 3.81 15.43
CA ASP A 171 -45.77 5.11 16.06
C ASP A 171 -45.47 5.13 17.57
N SER A 172 -45.02 4.00 18.12
CA SER A 172 -44.66 3.95 19.54
C SER A 172 -43.48 4.91 19.83
N PRO A 173 -43.45 5.57 21.01
CA PRO A 173 -42.34 6.42 21.41
C PRO A 173 -40.98 5.71 21.34
N ALA A 174 -40.95 4.40 21.64
CA ALA A 174 -39.76 3.56 21.54
C ALA A 174 -39.29 3.41 20.07
N ALA A 175 -40.20 3.17 19.13
CA ALA A 175 -39.87 3.08 17.71
C ALA A 175 -39.32 4.42 17.16
N ARG A 176 -39.93 5.56 17.54
CA ARG A 176 -39.42 6.89 17.17
C ARG A 176 -38.03 7.17 17.72
N LYS A 177 -37.76 6.82 18.99
CA LYS A 177 -36.44 6.99 19.62
C LYS A 177 -35.38 6.14 18.92
N LEU A 178 -35.70 4.89 18.58
CA LEU A 178 -34.80 4.00 17.84
C LEU A 178 -34.46 4.55 16.46
N MET A 179 -35.46 5.09 15.73
CA MET A 179 -35.25 5.74 14.44
C MET A 179 -34.30 6.94 14.56
N ALA A 180 -34.56 7.83 15.53
CA ALA A 180 -33.70 8.99 15.77
C ALA A 180 -32.25 8.60 16.11
N GLN A 181 -32.04 7.57 16.93
CA GLN A 181 -30.69 7.06 17.25
C GLN A 181 -29.99 6.50 16.01
N ARG A 182 -30.71 5.75 15.18
CA ARG A 182 -30.16 5.21 13.93
C ARG A 182 -29.76 6.33 12.99
N ASP A 183 -30.56 7.37 12.86
CA ASP A 183 -30.28 8.47 11.95
C ASP A 183 -29.09 9.32 12.45
N ARG A 184 -28.95 9.51 13.77
CA ARG A 184 -27.71 10.09 14.37
C ARG A 184 -26.47 9.26 14.09
N LEU A 185 -26.53 7.93 14.24
CA LEU A 185 -25.39 7.06 13.95
C LEU A 185 -25.04 7.01 12.46
N LYS A 186 -26.02 7.12 11.57
CA LYS A 186 -25.75 7.27 10.12
C LYS A 186 -25.02 8.57 9.82
N GLN A 187 -25.42 9.67 10.45
CA GLN A 187 -24.73 10.95 10.30
C GLN A 187 -23.28 10.84 10.80
N ALA A 188 -23.08 10.32 12.02
CA ALA A 188 -21.75 10.10 12.57
C ALA A 188 -20.87 9.21 11.68
N LEU A 189 -21.46 8.16 11.08
CA LEU A 189 -20.74 7.32 10.12
C LEU A 189 -20.32 8.10 8.87
N SER A 190 -21.21 8.94 8.32
CA SER A 190 -20.89 9.81 7.18
C SER A 190 -19.77 10.79 7.50
N ASP A 191 -19.79 11.39 8.69
CA ASP A 191 -18.77 12.34 9.14
C ASP A 191 -17.40 11.63 9.29
N LEU A 192 -17.40 10.40 9.82
CA LEU A 192 -16.18 9.58 9.92
C LEU A 192 -15.65 9.14 8.55
N ASP A 193 -16.53 8.81 7.60
CA ASP A 193 -16.13 8.49 6.23
C ASP A 193 -15.46 9.71 5.55
N ALA A 194 -16.02 10.91 5.74
CA ALA A 194 -15.42 12.14 5.25
C ALA A 194 -14.06 12.43 5.90
N GLU A 195 -13.93 12.21 7.21
CA GLU A 195 -12.67 12.41 7.95
C GLU A 195 -11.58 11.43 7.51
N VAL A 196 -11.93 10.16 7.28
CA VAL A 196 -10.99 9.16 6.72
C VAL A 196 -10.51 9.60 5.34
N ALA A 197 -11.43 10.02 4.46
CA ALA A 197 -11.09 10.49 3.12
C ALA A 197 -10.18 11.73 3.16
N ARG A 198 -10.47 12.69 4.04
CA ARG A 198 -9.66 13.89 4.24
C ARG A 198 -8.22 13.54 4.64
N ARG A 199 -8.04 12.70 5.67
CA ARG A 199 -6.71 12.30 6.16
C ARG A 199 -5.90 11.52 5.12
N LEU A 200 -6.55 10.62 4.38
CA LEU A 200 -5.89 9.91 3.28
C LEU A 200 -5.44 10.89 2.18
N GLY A 201 -6.29 11.87 1.84
CA GLY A 201 -5.94 12.92 0.89
C GLY A 201 -4.75 13.77 1.34
N GLU A 202 -4.68 14.13 2.62
CA GLU A 202 -3.56 14.89 3.21
C GLU A 202 -2.24 14.10 3.18
N LEU A 203 -2.28 12.81 3.51
CA LEU A 203 -1.11 11.93 3.41
C LEU A 203 -0.65 11.80 1.96
N GLU A 204 -1.57 11.60 1.01
CA GLU A 204 -1.23 11.48 -0.42
C GLU A 204 -0.64 12.78 -0.96
N ALA A 205 -1.25 13.93 -0.64
CA ALA A 205 -0.74 15.23 -1.02
C ALA A 205 0.68 15.47 -0.49
N THR A 206 0.94 15.06 0.75
CA THR A 206 2.27 15.12 1.36
C THR A 206 3.27 14.25 0.60
N ALA A 207 2.90 13.01 0.27
CA ALA A 207 3.76 12.10 -0.51
C ALA A 207 4.10 12.68 -1.89
N VAL A 208 3.10 13.19 -2.61
CA VAL A 208 3.29 13.83 -3.93
C VAL A 208 4.20 15.06 -3.82
N ALA A 209 4.01 15.90 -2.80
CA ALA A 209 4.86 17.06 -2.58
C ALA A 209 6.33 16.67 -2.34
N SER A 210 6.57 15.67 -1.48
CA SER A 210 7.93 15.19 -1.21
C SER A 210 8.58 14.56 -2.45
N GLU A 211 7.83 13.80 -3.25
CA GLU A 211 8.32 13.20 -4.50
C GLU A 211 8.62 14.25 -5.57
N ASN A 212 7.78 15.28 -5.71
CA ASN A 212 8.01 16.37 -6.66
C ASN A 212 9.24 17.19 -6.29
N PHE A 213 9.40 17.51 -4.99
CA PHE A 213 10.61 18.19 -4.51
C PHE A 213 11.88 17.41 -4.86
N MET A 214 11.84 16.08 -4.74
CA MET A 214 12.96 15.22 -5.10
C MET A 214 13.31 15.28 -6.59
N ARG A 215 12.29 15.24 -7.45
CA ARG A 215 12.47 15.39 -8.90
C ARG A 215 13.07 16.75 -9.25
N GLU A 216 12.61 17.82 -8.61
CA GLU A 216 13.14 19.17 -8.83
C GLU A 216 14.61 19.28 -8.39
N ARG A 217 14.98 18.68 -7.25
CA ARG A 217 16.38 18.63 -6.80
C ARG A 217 17.28 17.88 -7.77
N GLU A 218 16.82 16.76 -8.31
CA GLU A 218 17.57 15.98 -9.30
C GLU A 218 17.82 16.79 -10.57
N ILE A 219 16.79 17.48 -11.08
CA ILE A 219 16.92 18.38 -12.24
C ILE A 219 17.96 19.47 -11.96
N HIS A 220 17.87 20.15 -10.82
CA HIS A 220 18.82 21.21 -10.46
C HIS A 220 20.27 20.70 -10.35
N GLN A 221 20.49 19.49 -9.83
CA GLN A 221 21.82 18.89 -9.75
C GLN A 221 22.39 18.56 -11.13
N VAL A 222 21.55 18.03 -12.04
CA VAL A 222 21.97 17.73 -13.42
C VAL A 222 22.29 19.02 -14.15
N THR A 223 21.45 20.05 -14.06
CA THR A 223 21.70 21.36 -14.68
C THR A 223 23.00 21.98 -14.15
N SER A 224 23.20 21.99 -12.83
CA SER A 224 24.43 22.53 -12.22
C SER A 224 25.68 21.79 -12.70
N ARG A 225 25.61 20.45 -12.86
CA ARG A 225 26.71 19.65 -13.39
C ARG A 225 26.98 19.97 -14.86
N VAL A 226 25.94 20.14 -15.67
CA VAL A 226 26.09 20.53 -17.08
C VAL A 226 26.72 21.91 -17.17
N ASP A 227 26.26 22.88 -16.37
CA ASP A 227 26.82 24.23 -16.35
C ASP A 227 28.29 24.25 -15.94
N GLN A 228 28.66 23.46 -14.92
CA GLN A 228 30.07 23.28 -14.54
C GLN A 228 30.90 22.65 -15.65
N THR A 229 30.34 21.66 -16.36
CA THR A 229 31.03 20.99 -17.47
C THR A 229 31.22 21.96 -18.64
N LEU A 230 30.17 22.71 -19.00
CA LEU A 230 30.24 23.75 -20.02
C LEU A 230 31.23 24.86 -19.63
N ALA A 231 31.26 25.28 -18.37
CA ALA A 231 32.23 26.26 -17.87
C ALA A 231 33.67 25.72 -17.93
N SER A 232 33.87 24.42 -17.72
CA SER A 232 35.20 23.79 -17.86
C SER A 232 35.64 23.59 -19.31
N LEU A 233 34.67 23.49 -20.24
CA LEU A 233 34.90 23.39 -21.68
C LEU A 233 34.95 24.77 -22.36
N ALA A 234 34.46 25.82 -21.69
CA ALA A 234 34.57 27.17 -22.16
C ALA A 234 36.06 27.48 -22.36
N PRO A 235 36.48 27.90 -23.57
CA PRO A 235 37.88 28.06 -23.88
C PRO A 235 38.50 29.04 -22.89
N THR A 236 39.52 28.58 -22.16
CA THR A 236 40.42 29.47 -21.42
C THR A 236 40.83 30.57 -22.41
N PRO A 237 40.61 31.86 -22.12
CA PRO A 237 41.06 32.92 -23.01
C PRO A 237 42.58 32.76 -23.14
N LEU A 238 43.01 32.19 -24.27
CA LEU A 238 44.41 32.04 -24.60
C LEU A 238 44.99 33.45 -24.63
N PRO A 239 46.06 33.74 -23.87
CA PRO A 239 46.71 35.03 -23.95
C PRO A 239 47.28 35.18 -25.37
N GLY A 240 46.60 36.00 -26.19
CA GLY A 240 47.11 36.52 -27.45
C GLY A 240 47.49 35.48 -28.50
N THR A 241 46.56 34.65 -28.95
CA THR A 241 46.69 34.08 -30.31
C THR A 241 45.90 34.98 -31.26
N PRO A 242 46.55 35.62 -32.26
CA PRO A 242 45.85 36.42 -33.26
C PRO A 242 44.80 35.54 -33.93
N ASP A 243 43.65 36.15 -34.19
CA ASP A 243 42.40 35.51 -34.56
C ASP A 243 42.56 34.72 -35.86
N SER A 244 43.01 33.47 -35.73
CA SER A 244 43.31 32.58 -36.84
C SER A 244 42.05 32.23 -37.62
N GLY A 245 40.87 32.46 -37.01
CA GLY A 245 39.57 32.38 -37.67
C GLY A 245 39.32 33.56 -38.61
N LEU A 246 39.78 34.77 -38.25
CA LEU A 246 39.77 35.94 -39.14
C LEU A 246 40.76 35.76 -40.29
N GLU A 247 41.99 35.29 -40.01
CA GLU A 247 42.98 35.00 -41.07
C GLU A 247 42.48 33.92 -42.05
N LEU A 248 41.84 32.85 -41.56
CA LEU A 248 41.27 31.82 -42.42
C LEU A 248 40.08 32.34 -43.24
N ALA A 249 39.25 33.20 -42.66
CA ALA A 249 38.13 33.82 -43.38
C ALA A 249 38.63 34.75 -44.51
N ASP A 250 39.67 35.54 -44.24
CA ASP A 250 40.32 36.40 -45.23
C ASP A 250 41.01 35.57 -46.33
N GLU A 251 41.64 34.44 -45.98
CA GLU A 251 42.29 33.56 -46.95
C GLU A 251 41.27 32.84 -47.85
N ILE A 252 40.14 32.37 -47.29
CA ILE A 252 39.04 31.80 -48.08
C ILE A 252 38.41 32.88 -48.99
N ALA A 253 38.23 34.11 -48.50
CA ALA A 253 37.72 35.21 -49.30
C ALA A 253 38.67 35.54 -50.46
N ALA A 254 39.98 35.54 -50.22
CA ALA A 254 41.01 35.75 -51.24
C ALA A 254 41.00 34.63 -52.31
N VAL A 255 40.89 33.36 -51.90
CA VAL A 255 40.81 32.23 -52.83
C VAL A 255 39.55 32.29 -53.68
N LEU A 256 38.39 32.63 -53.09
CA LEU A 256 37.13 32.78 -53.83
C LEU A 256 37.17 33.97 -54.81
N ALA A 257 37.82 35.07 -54.44
CA ALA A 257 38.03 36.20 -55.33
C ALA A 257 38.93 35.82 -56.51
N ALA A 258 40.05 35.13 -56.25
CA ALA A 258 40.94 34.63 -57.29
C ALA A 258 40.24 33.63 -58.23
N TYR A 259 39.37 32.77 -57.71
CA TYR A 259 38.57 31.85 -58.53
C TYR A 259 37.56 32.58 -59.42
N ARG A 260 36.92 33.65 -58.92
CA ARG A 260 36.02 34.48 -59.74
C ARG A 260 36.78 35.20 -60.84
N GLU A 261 37.94 35.78 -60.52
CA GLU A 261 38.78 36.45 -61.51
C GLU A 261 39.29 35.47 -62.59
N LEU A 262 39.68 34.25 -62.21
CA LEU A 262 40.06 33.19 -63.16
C LEU A 262 38.88 32.80 -64.06
N ASN A 263 37.68 32.68 -63.48
CA ASN A 263 36.47 32.34 -64.20
C ASN A 263 36.00 33.47 -65.12
N GLU A 264 36.22 34.74 -64.77
CA GLU A 264 35.95 35.89 -65.64
C GLU A 264 36.98 36.00 -66.77
N ARG A 265 38.23 35.62 -66.52
CA ARG A 265 39.33 35.71 -67.50
C ARG A 265 39.37 34.55 -68.50
N TYR A 266 38.88 33.38 -68.11
CA TYR A 266 38.88 32.16 -68.94
C TYR A 266 37.50 31.57 -69.23
N GLY A 267 36.46 31.98 -68.49
CA GLY A 267 35.06 31.67 -68.77
C GLY A 267 34.46 32.73 -69.69
N ALA A 268 34.81 32.68 -70.97
CA ALA A 268 34.15 33.46 -72.01
C ALA A 268 33.30 32.54 -72.92
N PRO A 269 32.47 33.13 -73.79
CA PRO A 269 31.01 33.06 -73.78
C PRO A 269 30.45 31.86 -74.57
N GLY A 270 29.36 31.29 -74.07
CA GLY A 270 28.42 30.51 -74.87
C GLY A 270 27.21 31.36 -75.20
#